data_AF-A0A5D0PHE1-F1
#
_entry.id   AF-A0A5D0PHE1-F1
#
_cell.length_a   1.000
_cell.length_b   1.000
_cell.length_c   1.000
_cell.angle_alpha   90.00
_cell.angle_beta   90.00
_cell.angle_gamma   90.00
#
_symmetry.space_group_name_H-M   'P 1'
#
loop_
_entity.id
_entity.type
_entity.pdbx_description
1 polymer ?
#
loop_
_entity_poly.entity_id
_entity_poly.type
_entity_poly.pdbx_seq_one_letter_code
_entity_poly.pdbx_strand_id
1 'polypeptide(L)'
;MNGNWDGAFIAKSIVDRGMSAWSTTAEEVSRELPKLAAEIEEHLAAAPWGVGAEGEAFLRAHFSDGGPTEMITQCKRLAEEIVDAGDRLRQAIDNTRQTDADIDHDLTRMTREV
;
A
#
# COMPACT_ATOMS: atom_id res chain seq x y z
N MET A 1 6.16 -37.98 -19.53
CA MET A 1 6.88 -37.24 -18.47
C MET A 1 7.19 -35.85 -19.01
N ASN A 2 7.19 -34.86 -18.10
CA ASN A 2 7.35 -33.41 -18.30
C ASN A 2 6.01 -32.68 -18.42
N GLY A 3 5.38 -32.50 -17.26
CA GLY A 3 4.36 -31.47 -17.08
C GLY A 3 5.03 -30.12 -17.31
N ASN A 4 4.81 -29.56 -18.50
CA ASN A 4 5.23 -28.22 -18.84
C ASN A 4 4.63 -27.26 -17.80
N TRP A 5 5.51 -26.56 -17.12
CA TRP A 5 5.19 -25.39 -16.35
C TRP A 5 4.50 -24.38 -17.29
N ASP A 6 3.19 -24.17 -17.14
CA ASP A 6 2.38 -23.26 -17.98
C ASP A 6 2.58 -21.81 -17.50
N GLY A 7 3.84 -21.37 -17.48
CA GLY A 7 4.33 -20.12 -16.90
C GLY A 7 3.28 -19.03 -16.98
N ALA A 8 2.83 -18.57 -15.81
CA ALA A 8 1.66 -17.72 -15.66
C ALA A 8 1.75 -16.54 -16.64
N PHE A 9 0.95 -16.59 -17.71
CA PHE A 9 0.92 -15.54 -18.72
C PHE A 9 0.50 -14.23 -18.05
N ILE A 10 1.47 -13.33 -17.83
CA ILE A 10 1.20 -12.01 -17.30
C ILE A 10 0.58 -11.18 -18.43
N ALA A 11 -0.74 -11.00 -18.37
CA ALA A 11 -1.44 -10.08 -19.25
C ALA A 11 -1.02 -8.64 -18.95
N LYS A 12 0.03 -8.15 -19.63
CA LYS A 12 0.67 -6.85 -19.41
C LYS A 12 -0.33 -5.70 -19.28
N SER A 13 -1.31 -5.63 -20.19
CA SER A 13 -2.30 -4.56 -20.19
C SER A 13 -3.20 -4.53 -18.96
N ILE A 14 -3.46 -5.70 -18.34
CA ILE A 14 -4.24 -5.81 -17.11
C ILE A 14 -3.40 -5.37 -15.92
N VAL A 15 -2.15 -5.85 -15.86
CA VAL A 15 -1.21 -5.48 -14.79
C VAL A 15 -0.87 -3.99 -14.81
N ASP A 16 -0.56 -3.43 -15.98
CA ASP A 16 -0.28 -1.99 -16.13
C ASP A 16 -1.47 -1.13 -15.66
N ARG A 17 -2.69 -1.54 -16.02
CA ARG A 17 -3.91 -0.84 -15.59
C ARG A 17 -4.10 -0.92 -14.08
N GLY A 18 -3.92 -2.11 -13.49
CA GLY A 18 -4.02 -2.31 -12.05
C GLY A 18 -2.97 -1.50 -11.29
N MET A 19 -1.72 -1.51 -11.77
CA MET A 19 -0.63 -0.71 -11.19
C MET A 19 -0.87 0.78 -11.30
N SER A 20 -1.41 1.25 -12.43
CA SER A 20 -1.78 2.66 -12.58
C SER A 20 -2.87 3.07 -11.60
N ALA A 21 -3.92 2.25 -11.45
CA ALA A 21 -4.99 2.51 -10.49
C ALA A 21 -4.47 2.50 -9.05
N TRP A 22 -3.63 1.52 -8.70
CA TRP A 22 -2.98 1.45 -7.39
C TRP A 22 -2.16 2.70 -7.10
N SER A 23 -1.30 3.13 -8.03
CA SER A 23 -0.47 4.32 -7.87
C SER A 23 -1.32 5.58 -7.63
N THR A 24 -2.39 5.77 -8.39
CA THR A 24 -3.30 6.90 -8.18
C THR A 24 -3.94 6.87 -6.79
N THR A 25 -4.43 5.72 -6.34
CA THR A 25 -5.03 5.59 -5.00
C THR A 25 -3.99 5.77 -3.89
N ALA A 26 -2.79 5.21 -4.04
CA ALA A 26 -1.71 5.37 -3.09
C ALA A 26 -1.31 6.84 -2.93
N GLU A 27 -1.16 7.57 -4.05
CA GLU A 27 -0.89 9.01 -4.04
C GLU A 27 -2.00 9.82 -3.36
N GLU A 28 -3.26 9.47 -3.59
CA GLU A 28 -4.39 10.12 -2.94
C GLU A 28 -4.38 9.87 -1.43
N VAL A 29 -4.19 8.62 -1.00
CA VAL A 29 -4.11 8.26 0.42
C VAL A 29 -2.94 8.97 1.10
N SER A 30 -1.74 8.94 0.51
CA SER A 30 -0.56 9.61 1.07
C SER A 30 -0.71 11.14 1.15
N ARG A 31 -1.53 11.74 0.28
CA ARG A 31 -1.77 13.19 0.27
C ARG A 31 -2.85 13.62 1.25
N GLU A 32 -3.97 12.89 1.30
CA GLU A 32 -5.15 13.32 2.08
C GLU A 32 -5.11 12.85 3.52
N LEU A 33 -4.56 11.66 3.80
CA LEU A 33 -4.54 11.10 5.15
C LEU A 33 -3.82 11.99 6.19
N PRO A 34 -2.66 12.60 5.89
CA PRO A 34 -2.00 13.49 6.85
C PRO A 34 -2.84 14.73 7.18
N LYS A 35 -3.63 15.24 6.23
CA LYS A 35 -4.52 16.40 6.45
C LYS A 35 -5.65 16.04 7.39
N LEU A 36 -6.33 14.92 7.14
CA LEU A 36 -7.41 14.43 7.99
C LEU A 36 -6.92 14.08 9.40
N ALA A 37 -5.73 13.49 9.52
CA ALA A 37 -5.11 13.24 10.81
C ALA A 37 -4.83 14.55 11.58
N ALA A 38 -4.32 15.58 10.90
CA ALA A 38 -4.07 16.89 11.50
C ALA A 38 -5.37 17.58 11.96
N GLU A 39 -6.45 17.49 11.17
CA GLU A 39 -7.77 18.03 11.54
C GLU A 39 -8.31 17.35 12.81
N ILE A 40 -8.17 16.03 12.92
CA ILE A 40 -8.57 15.30 14.14
C ILE A 40 -7.70 15.75 15.33
N GLU A 41 -6.38 15.83 15.16
CA GLU A 41 -5.47 16.28 16.20
C GLU A 41 -5.80 17.70 16.68
N GLU A 42 -6.15 18.61 15.76
CA GLU A 42 -6.58 19.99 16.07
C GLU A 42 -7.90 20.00 16.87
N HIS A 43 -8.90 19.23 16.44
CA HIS A 43 -10.18 19.13 17.14
C HIS A 43 -10.04 18.53 18.55
N LEU A 44 -9.12 17.57 18.73
CA LEU A 44 -8.80 17.03 20.04
C LEU A 44 -8.06 18.06 20.90
N ALA A 45 -7.12 18.82 20.33
CA ALA A 45 -6.37 19.85 21.05
C ALA A 45 -7.26 21.02 21.51
N ALA A 46 -8.35 21.31 20.79
CA ALA A 46 -9.33 22.33 21.19
C ALA A 46 -10.08 21.98 22.50
N ALA A 47 -10.03 20.72 22.95
CA ALA A 47 -10.60 20.23 24.20
C ALA A 47 -12.04 20.74 24.50
N PRO A 48 -13.00 20.59 23.55
CA PRO A 48 -14.36 21.15 23.70
C PRO A 48 -15.16 20.56 24.86
N TRP A 49 -14.71 19.45 25.43
CA TRP A 49 -15.34 18.75 26.56
C TRP A 49 -15.12 19.44 27.93
N GLY A 50 -14.21 20.43 28.01
CA GLY A 50 -13.97 21.21 29.23
C GLY A 50 -13.25 20.44 30.34
N VAL A 51 -13.08 21.09 31.50
CA VAL A 51 -12.29 20.58 32.65
C VAL A 51 -13.17 20.08 33.82
N GLY A 52 -14.48 19.98 33.62
CA GLY A 52 -15.42 19.45 34.61
C GLY A 52 -15.33 17.92 34.74
N ALA A 53 -16.05 17.37 35.71
CA ALA A 53 -16.09 15.92 35.94
C ALA A 53 -16.55 15.13 34.70
N GLU A 54 -17.46 15.71 33.91
CA GLU A 54 -17.93 15.17 32.64
C GLU A 54 -16.83 15.16 31.58
N GLY A 55 -16.04 16.24 31.50
CA GLY A 55 -14.91 16.36 30.58
C GLY A 55 -13.80 15.37 30.90
N GLU A 56 -13.48 15.18 32.19
CA GLU A 56 -12.53 14.15 32.63
C GLU A 56 -13.02 12.73 32.36
N ALA A 57 -14.31 12.45 32.57
CA ALA A 57 -14.90 11.15 32.27
C ALA A 57 -14.85 10.86 30.77
N PHE A 58 -15.16 11.86 29.94
CA PHE A 58 -15.01 11.77 28.49
C PHE A 58 -13.56 11.49 28.10
N LEU A 59 -12.60 12.26 28.60
CA LEU A 59 -11.17 12.04 28.30
C LEU A 59 -10.73 10.60 28.61
N ARG A 60 -11.08 10.10 29.80
CA ARG A 60 -10.73 8.73 30.21
C ARG A 60 -11.32 7.68 29.27
N ALA A 61 -12.57 7.84 28.86
CA ALA A 61 -13.24 6.88 27.98
C ALA A 61 -12.83 7.03 26.51
N HIS A 62 -12.57 8.25 26.05
CA HIS A 62 -12.23 8.55 24.67
C HIS A 62 -10.79 8.18 24.33
N PHE A 63 -9.87 8.33 25.29
CA PHE A 63 -8.46 7.99 25.14
C PHE A 63 -8.07 6.65 25.78
N SER A 64 -9.04 5.85 26.26
CA SER A 64 -8.75 4.49 26.71
C SER A 64 -8.21 3.64 25.57
N ASP A 65 -7.28 2.74 25.89
CA ASP A 65 -6.68 1.79 24.94
C ASP A 65 -6.08 2.46 23.68
N GLY A 66 -5.51 3.66 23.86
CA GLY A 66 -4.85 4.43 22.80
C GLY A 66 -5.78 5.38 22.03
N GLY A 67 -7.09 5.16 22.09
CA GLY A 67 -8.11 6.06 21.57
C GLY A 67 -7.89 6.51 20.11
N PRO A 68 -8.27 7.75 19.76
CA PRO A 68 -8.05 8.32 18.43
C PRO A 68 -6.57 8.33 18.00
N THR A 69 -5.63 8.44 18.94
CA THR A 69 -4.19 8.49 18.65
C THR A 69 -3.69 7.18 18.04
N GLU A 70 -4.17 6.05 18.55
CA GLU A 70 -3.84 4.73 18.00
C GLU A 70 -4.44 4.56 16.59
N MET A 71 -5.69 4.98 16.38
CA MET A 71 -6.32 4.98 15.06
C MET A 71 -5.52 5.83 14.04
N ILE A 72 -5.10 7.04 14.43
CA ILE A 72 -4.28 7.92 13.57
C ILE A 72 -2.95 7.25 13.23
N THR A 73 -2.31 6.60 14.21
CA THR A 73 -1.04 5.89 14.01
C THR A 73 -1.19 4.72 13.04
N GLN A 74 -2.24 3.91 13.20
CA GLN A 74 -2.54 2.81 12.29
C GLN A 74 -2.83 3.28 10.87
N CYS A 75 -3.58 4.38 10.73
CA CYS A 75 -3.86 5.00 9.44
C CYS A 75 -2.58 5.46 8.73
N LYS A 76 -1.67 6.14 9.45
CA LYS A 76 -0.39 6.60 8.89
C LYS A 76 0.45 5.40 8.42
N ARG A 77 0.55 4.36 9.24
CA ARG A 77 1.25 3.13 8.91
C ARG A 77 0.64 2.41 7.70
N LEU A 78 -0.68 2.32 7.62
CA LEU A 78 -1.37 1.67 6.50
C LEU A 78 -1.09 2.42 5.19
N ALA A 79 -1.06 3.77 5.22
CA ALA A 79 -0.71 4.56 4.03
C ALA A 79 0.73 4.26 3.54
N GLU A 80 1.69 4.12 4.46
CA GLU A 80 3.06 3.71 4.13
C GLU A 80 3.09 2.29 3.53
N GLU A 81 2.39 1.34 4.16
CA GLU A 81 2.32 -0.05 3.68
C GLU A 81 1.68 -0.17 2.29
N ILE A 82 0.70 0.67 1.95
CA ILE A 82 0.08 0.74 0.61
C ILE A 82 1.10 1.20 -0.46
N VAL A 83 1.91 2.20 -0.15
CA VAL A 83 2.94 2.70 -1.07
C VAL A 83 4.01 1.63 -1.28
N ASP A 84 4.54 1.09 -0.18
CA ASP A 84 5.58 0.05 -0.19
C ASP A 84 5.15 -1.21 -0.95
N ALA A 85 3.90 -1.65 -0.76
CA ALA A 85 3.37 -2.81 -1.46
C ALA A 85 3.31 -2.60 -2.98
N GLY A 86 2.98 -1.38 -3.42
CA GLY A 86 2.98 -1.02 -4.84
C GLY A 86 4.38 -1.12 -5.46
N ASP A 87 5.40 -0.63 -4.75
CA ASP A 87 6.78 -0.68 -5.24
C ASP A 87 7.34 -2.11 -5.30
N ARG A 88 7.05 -2.92 -4.28
CA ARG A 88 7.41 -4.35 -4.27
C ARG A 88 6.75 -5.11 -5.41
N LEU A 89 5.48 -4.82 -5.70
CA LEU A 89 4.76 -5.46 -6.78
C LEU A 89 5.36 -5.08 -8.15
N ARG A 90 5.69 -3.80 -8.36
CA ARG A 90 6.37 -3.34 -9.58
C ARG A 90 7.70 -4.05 -9.79
N GLN A 91 8.52 -4.14 -8.74
CA GLN A 91 9.79 -4.86 -8.79
C GLN A 91 9.61 -6.34 -9.13
N ALA A 92 8.63 -7.01 -8.54
CA ALA A 92 8.34 -8.42 -8.82
C ALA A 92 7.91 -8.63 -10.29
N ILE A 93 7.09 -7.73 -10.83
CA ILE A 93 6.67 -7.75 -12.24
C ILE A 93 7.89 -7.55 -13.16
N ASP A 94 8.71 -6.54 -12.90
CA ASP A 94 9.89 -6.24 -13.72
C ASP A 94 10.90 -7.40 -13.71
N ASN A 95 11.15 -8.00 -12.54
CA ASN A 95 12.02 -9.18 -12.41
C ASN A 95 11.48 -10.39 -13.19
N THR A 96 10.17 -10.63 -13.13
CA THR A 96 9.54 -11.75 -13.85
C THR A 96 9.67 -11.54 -15.36
N ARG A 97 9.42 -10.31 -15.83
CA ARG A 97 9.56 -9.97 -17.25
C ARG A 97 11.00 -10.09 -17.76
N GLN A 98 11.98 -9.67 -16.96
CA GLN A 98 13.38 -9.81 -17.33
C GLN A 98 13.75 -11.29 -17.44
N THR A 99 13.31 -12.11 -16.49
CA THR A 99 13.54 -13.57 -16.51
C THR A 99 12.92 -14.21 -17.76
N ASP A 100 11.70 -13.84 -18.13
CA ASP A 100 11.04 -14.35 -19.34
C ASP A 100 11.82 -13.94 -20.61
N ALA A 101 12.32 -12.70 -20.68
CA ALA A 101 13.10 -12.22 -21.82
C ALA A 101 14.47 -12.93 -21.93
N ASP A 102 15.11 -13.19 -20.79
CA ASP A 102 16.39 -13.92 -20.75
C ASP A 102 16.21 -15.39 -21.22
N ILE A 103 15.13 -16.05 -20.78
CA ILE A 103 14.77 -17.40 -21.21
C ILE A 103 14.50 -17.45 -22.72
N ASP A 104 13.71 -16.51 -23.26
CA ASP A 104 13.39 -16.46 -24.69
C ASP A 104 14.65 -16.21 -25.55
N HIS A 105 15.55 -15.33 -25.07
CA HIS A 105 16.82 -15.08 -25.72
C HIS A 105 17.72 -16.32 -25.75
N ASP A 106 17.83 -17.05 -24.64
CA ASP A 106 18.62 -18.27 -24.55
C ASP A 106 18.05 -19.40 -25.42
N LEU A 107 16.73 -19.59 -25.43
CA LEU A 107 16.05 -20.56 -26.30
C LEU A 107 16.27 -20.22 -27.79
N THR A 108 16.14 -18.94 -28.14
CA THR A 108 16.39 -18.47 -29.51
C THR A 108 17.84 -18.70 -29.93
N ARG A 109 18.80 -18.48 -29.02
CA ARG A 109 20.22 -18.74 -29.28
C ARG A 109 20.51 -20.22 -29.49
N MET A 110 20.03 -21.08 -28.60
CA MET A 110 20.22 -22.54 -28.70
C MET A 110 19.64 -23.13 -29.98
N THR A 111 18.49 -22.62 -30.43
CA THR A 111 17.85 -23.08 -31.68
C THR A 111 18.61 -22.63 -32.94
N ARG A 112 19.45 -21.61 -32.84
CA ARG A 112 20.25 -21.07 -33.96
C ARG A 112 21.61 -21.74 -34.12
N GLU A 113 22.09 -22.40 -33.07
CA GLU A 113 23.38 -23.11 -33.02
C GLU A 113 23.25 -24.61 -33.38
N VAL A 114 22.03 -25.08 -33.69
CA VAL A 114 21.69 -26.44 -34.20
C VAL A 114 21.41 -26.37 -35.70
#